data_AF-A0A931FEI3-F1
#
_entry.id   AF-A0A931FEI3-F1
#
_cell.length_a   1.000
_cell.length_b   1.000
_cell.length_c   1.000
_cell.angle_alpha   90.00
_cell.angle_beta   90.00
_cell.angle_gamma   90.00
#
_symmetry.space_group_name_H-M   'P 1'
#
loop_
_entity.id
_entity.type
_entity.pdbx_description
1 polymer ?
#
loop_
_entity_poly.entity_id
_entity_poly.type
_entity_poly.pdbx_seq_one_letter_code
_entity_poly.pdbx_strand_id
1 'polypeptide(L)'
;MPRLSTAGDLNWPADGQRQMGPWNLDELTALAHPWPVEWLFPPRKGDPPRIVNLFAGAGGWEQSLSLLDGQFDVVGVEIGFDAAATAVAAGRRRIVADVRTLDPTHPALAWVQGLIVSAPCQVWTPAGKRQGHQARNIELLMDVFTLAFEATFGHWHDAGPCDDPDTCGVCSAPAWDGFAGFTGSLLTLDEARSPIAQMTDERIGLIAETLIWSLALTARYDQLDWLAMEQSSALPEEVLQALAEELLCADWCDVRWQTLDAVDFGLASRRKRTFLTGGRHMKIDLAAMVPSSPVEPMTAARALGWPAGIRVNTRGNRKTSGGNEWPADRPAIAITSKMRGWYPADDPTHRFPVPQGALLVGMPATYPWTGSRSSAYQQLGDLVTPPVGAAVLGPLVGRQWEAAVADYLADLYGPHSRALAATTAQPAAPVPVQRRRAAAAATSAASPMLPGLDAWCPAASPMLPGLDHWAPVKAPAGQRPAHRSR
;
A
#
# COMPACT_ATOMS: atom_id res chain seq x y z
N MET A 1 -22.07 5.12 -25.36
CA MET A 1 -21.81 3.99 -24.44
C MET A 1 -23.15 3.58 -23.80
N PRO A 2 -23.38 2.32 -23.37
CA PRO A 2 -24.58 2.00 -22.62
C PRO A 2 -24.59 2.80 -21.31
N ARG A 3 -25.75 3.32 -20.90
CA ARG A 3 -25.93 3.99 -19.61
C ARG A 3 -25.63 3.03 -18.47
N LEU A 4 -25.02 3.55 -17.42
CA LEU A 4 -25.03 2.96 -16.10
C LEU A 4 -26.26 3.52 -15.36
N SER A 5 -27.18 2.65 -14.91
CA SER A 5 -28.16 3.05 -13.88
C SER A 5 -27.41 3.44 -12.59
N THR A 6 -28.13 3.95 -11.58
CA THR A 6 -27.62 3.91 -10.19
C THR A 6 -27.00 2.53 -9.97
N ALA A 7 -25.73 2.53 -9.56
CA ALA A 7 -24.70 1.54 -9.85
C ALA A 7 -25.20 0.08 -9.99
N GLY A 8 -24.92 -0.53 -11.15
CA GLY A 8 -25.06 -1.98 -11.37
C GLY A 8 -25.58 -2.42 -12.74
N ASP A 9 -26.38 -1.61 -13.45
CA ASP A 9 -26.91 -2.06 -14.75
C ASP A 9 -25.94 -1.74 -15.89
N LEU A 10 -25.06 -2.70 -16.20
CA LEU A 10 -24.51 -2.84 -17.54
C LEU A 10 -25.19 -4.01 -18.24
N ASN A 11 -26.17 -3.71 -19.09
CA ASN A 11 -26.60 -4.62 -20.15
C ASN A 11 -25.44 -4.85 -21.13
N TRP A 12 -24.64 -5.87 -20.85
CA TRP A 12 -23.73 -6.53 -21.79
C TRP A 12 -24.30 -7.94 -22.08
N PRO A 13 -24.11 -8.54 -23.28
CA PRO A 13 -24.98 -9.58 -23.81
C PRO A 13 -25.29 -10.68 -22.80
N ALA A 14 -26.57 -11.07 -22.76
CA ALA A 14 -27.09 -12.13 -21.93
C ALA A 14 -26.14 -13.35 -21.92
N ASP A 15 -25.95 -13.91 -20.72
CA ASP A 15 -25.24 -15.17 -20.51
C ASP A 15 -25.72 -16.19 -21.56
N GLY A 16 -24.82 -16.54 -22.47
CA GLY A 16 -25.12 -17.38 -23.63
C GLY A 16 -24.39 -17.00 -24.92
N GLN A 17 -23.93 -15.75 -25.06
CA GLN A 17 -23.17 -15.33 -26.27
C GLN A 17 -21.64 -15.26 -26.09
N ARG A 18 -21.12 -15.44 -24.87
CA ARG A 18 -19.68 -15.66 -24.66
C ARG A 18 -19.38 -17.14 -24.81
N GLN A 19 -19.28 -17.62 -26.06
CA GLN A 19 -18.42 -18.76 -26.30
C GLN A 19 -17.00 -18.28 -25.94
N MET A 20 -16.49 -18.65 -24.76
CA MET A 20 -15.04 -18.74 -24.61
C MET A 20 -14.61 -19.62 -25.77
N GLY A 21 -13.84 -19.05 -26.69
CA GLY A 21 -13.41 -19.76 -27.89
C GLY A 21 -12.66 -21.05 -27.50
N PRO A 22 -12.23 -21.86 -28.47
CA PRO A 22 -11.36 -23.00 -28.19
C PRO A 22 -9.95 -22.50 -27.82
N TRP A 23 -9.82 -21.74 -26.73
CA TRP A 23 -8.58 -21.18 -26.26
C TRP A 23 -7.75 -22.26 -25.58
N ASN A 24 -6.49 -22.37 -25.97
CA ASN A 24 -5.54 -23.18 -25.25
C ASN A 24 -5.00 -22.42 -24.02
N LEU A 25 -4.23 -23.12 -23.18
CA LEU A 25 -3.69 -22.55 -21.93
C LEU A 25 -2.74 -21.37 -22.18
N ASP A 26 -1.97 -21.39 -23.26
CA ASP A 26 -1.01 -20.32 -23.59
C ASP A 26 -1.76 -19.04 -23.99
N GLU A 27 -2.82 -19.17 -24.78
CA GLU A 27 -3.70 -18.05 -25.15
C GLU A 27 -4.41 -17.46 -23.92
N LEU A 28 -4.90 -18.31 -23.02
CA LEU A 28 -5.51 -17.86 -21.76
C LEU A 28 -4.48 -17.18 -20.85
N THR A 29 -3.27 -17.71 -20.77
CA THR A 29 -2.19 -17.13 -19.96
C THR A 29 -1.78 -15.76 -20.51
N ALA A 30 -1.66 -15.64 -21.84
CA ALA A 30 -1.38 -14.38 -22.51
C ALA A 30 -2.50 -13.35 -22.30
N LEU A 31 -3.76 -13.78 -22.34
CA LEU A 31 -4.92 -12.94 -22.06
C LEU A 31 -4.99 -12.51 -20.59
N ALA A 32 -4.60 -13.36 -19.66
CA ALA A 32 -4.63 -13.06 -18.23
C ALA A 32 -3.50 -12.13 -17.81
N HIS A 33 -2.35 -12.20 -18.48
CA HIS A 33 -1.12 -11.52 -18.08
C HIS A 33 -1.34 -10.01 -17.82
N PRO A 34 -0.86 -9.45 -16.70
CA PRO A 34 0.03 -10.08 -15.70
C PRO A 34 -0.71 -10.80 -14.55
N TRP A 35 -2.03 -10.92 -14.63
CA TRP A 35 -2.83 -11.55 -13.59
C TRP A 35 -2.81 -13.08 -13.70
N PRO A 36 -3.14 -13.81 -12.61
CA PRO A 36 -3.25 -15.26 -12.65
C PRO A 36 -4.29 -15.72 -13.66
N VAL A 37 -4.01 -16.79 -14.42
CA VAL A 37 -4.92 -17.29 -15.46
C VAL A 37 -6.26 -17.75 -14.89
N GLU A 38 -6.24 -18.30 -13.67
CA GLU A 38 -7.44 -18.70 -12.94
C GLU A 38 -8.37 -17.52 -12.61
N TRP A 39 -7.86 -16.28 -12.62
CA TRP A 39 -8.65 -15.08 -12.40
C TRP A 39 -9.51 -14.68 -13.60
N LEU A 40 -9.29 -15.26 -14.80
CA LEU A 40 -10.17 -15.09 -15.96
C LEU A 40 -11.53 -15.80 -15.80
N PHE A 41 -11.68 -16.63 -14.78
CA PHE A 41 -12.88 -17.44 -14.56
C PHE A 41 -13.60 -17.04 -13.27
N PRO A 42 -14.93 -17.20 -13.20
CA PRO A 42 -15.68 -16.98 -11.98
C PRO A 42 -15.20 -17.89 -10.86
N PRO A 43 -15.09 -17.39 -9.61
CA PRO A 43 -14.73 -18.22 -8.47
C PRO A 43 -15.80 -19.29 -8.24
N ARG A 44 -15.36 -20.48 -7.83
CA ARG A 44 -16.26 -21.57 -7.43
C ARG A 44 -16.71 -21.35 -6.00
N LYS A 45 -17.82 -21.99 -5.64
CA LYS A 45 -18.30 -21.97 -4.25
C LYS A 45 -17.22 -22.53 -3.32
N GLY A 46 -16.79 -21.72 -2.36
CA GLY A 46 -15.74 -22.07 -1.40
C GLY A 46 -14.33 -21.65 -1.80
N ASP A 47 -14.13 -21.10 -3.00
CA ASP A 47 -12.87 -20.48 -3.38
C ASP A 47 -12.59 -19.26 -2.49
N PRO A 48 -11.31 -18.99 -2.16
CA PRO A 48 -10.94 -17.81 -1.41
C PRO A 48 -11.32 -16.50 -2.14
N PRO A 49 -11.80 -15.47 -1.42
CA PRO A 49 -12.09 -14.16 -2.01
C PRO A 49 -10.82 -13.54 -2.60
N ARG A 50 -10.98 -12.91 -3.77
CA ARG A 50 -9.89 -12.30 -4.53
C ARG A 50 -9.63 -10.87 -4.07
N ILE A 51 -8.37 -10.56 -3.80
CA ILE A 51 -7.93 -9.26 -3.29
C ILE A 51 -6.77 -8.72 -4.12
N VAL A 52 -6.87 -7.47 -4.55
CA VAL A 52 -5.75 -6.73 -5.14
C VAL A 52 -5.09 -5.89 -4.05
N ASN A 53 -3.78 -5.98 -3.92
CA ASN A 53 -2.98 -5.17 -2.99
C ASN A 53 -2.03 -4.26 -3.78
N LEU A 54 -2.35 -2.98 -3.88
CA LEU A 54 -1.54 -1.99 -4.58
C LEU A 54 -0.47 -1.41 -3.64
N PHE A 55 0.74 -1.22 -4.17
CA PHE A 55 1.91 -0.81 -3.38
C PHE A 55 2.22 -1.81 -2.26
N ALA A 56 2.20 -3.10 -2.63
CA ALA A 56 2.13 -4.21 -1.67
C ALA A 56 3.38 -4.39 -0.81
N GLY A 57 4.51 -3.79 -1.20
CA GLY A 57 5.78 -3.88 -0.51
C GLY A 57 6.19 -5.32 -0.19
N ALA A 58 6.80 -5.48 0.98
CA ALA A 58 7.33 -6.76 1.46
C ALA A 58 6.27 -7.70 2.07
N GLY A 59 4.98 -7.35 2.01
CA GLY A 59 3.90 -8.26 2.39
C GLY A 59 3.22 -8.02 3.75
N GLY A 60 3.19 -6.78 4.24
CA GLY A 60 2.61 -6.46 5.56
C GLY A 60 1.10 -6.74 5.66
N TRP A 61 0.34 -6.37 4.63
CA TRP A 61 -1.09 -6.64 4.54
C TRP A 61 -1.39 -8.14 4.41
N GLU A 62 -0.60 -8.88 3.64
CA GLU A 62 -0.76 -10.32 3.48
C GLU A 62 -0.37 -11.08 4.74
N GLN A 63 0.62 -10.58 5.49
CA GLN A 63 0.90 -11.09 6.82
C GLN A 63 -0.27 -10.83 7.77
N SER A 64 -0.92 -9.66 7.66
CA SER A 64 -2.14 -9.34 8.41
C SER A 64 -3.28 -10.29 8.11
N LEU A 65 -3.56 -10.54 6.83
CA LEU A 65 -4.58 -11.50 6.38
C LEU A 65 -4.30 -12.92 6.88
N SER A 66 -3.03 -13.33 6.95
CA SER A 66 -2.69 -14.66 7.50
C SER A 66 -2.89 -14.80 9.01
N LEU A 67 -3.19 -13.72 9.73
CA LEU A 67 -3.62 -13.79 11.13
C LEU A 67 -5.12 -14.03 11.25
N LEU A 68 -5.90 -13.76 10.19
CA LEU A 68 -7.34 -13.91 10.19
C LEU A 68 -7.72 -15.34 9.78
N ASP A 69 -8.83 -15.83 10.31
CA ASP A 69 -9.36 -17.13 9.91
C ASP A 69 -9.84 -17.11 8.44
N GLY A 70 -9.53 -18.17 7.71
CA GLY A 70 -9.84 -18.34 6.30
C GLY A 70 -8.65 -18.18 5.35
N GLN A 71 -8.92 -18.36 4.06
CA GLN A 71 -7.96 -18.21 2.97
C GLN A 71 -8.34 -17.00 2.14
N PHE A 72 -7.35 -16.30 1.62
CA PHE A 72 -7.52 -15.11 0.79
C PHE A 72 -6.63 -15.23 -0.44
N ASP A 73 -7.19 -14.95 -1.61
CA ASP A 73 -6.46 -15.04 -2.85
C ASP A 73 -5.93 -13.67 -3.23
N VAL A 74 -4.72 -13.36 -2.78
CA VAL A 74 -4.15 -12.02 -2.90
C VAL A 74 -3.16 -11.96 -4.05
N VAL A 75 -3.28 -10.93 -4.88
CA VAL A 75 -2.24 -10.51 -5.85
C VAL A 75 -1.80 -9.10 -5.49
N GLY A 76 -0.52 -8.94 -5.14
CA GLY A 76 0.03 -7.62 -4.90
C GLY A 76 0.76 -7.05 -6.12
N VAL A 77 0.71 -5.73 -6.27
CA VAL A 77 1.48 -4.99 -7.28
C VAL A 77 2.53 -4.16 -6.56
N GLU A 78 3.80 -4.34 -6.93
CA GLU A 78 4.93 -3.67 -6.29
C GLU A 78 6.01 -3.30 -7.30
N ILE A 79 6.41 -2.03 -7.34
CA ILE A 79 7.41 -1.53 -8.28
C ILE A 79 8.85 -1.86 -7.83
N GLY A 80 9.06 -2.01 -6.52
CA GLY A 80 10.34 -2.28 -5.90
C GLY A 80 10.70 -3.76 -5.90
N PHE A 81 11.65 -4.13 -6.77
CA PHE A 81 12.11 -5.51 -6.93
C PHE A 81 12.50 -6.22 -5.61
N ASP A 82 13.29 -5.58 -4.75
CA ASP A 82 13.72 -6.21 -3.49
C ASP A 82 12.53 -6.47 -2.54
N ALA A 83 11.52 -5.59 -2.53
CA ALA A 83 10.31 -5.79 -1.72
C ALA A 83 9.44 -6.91 -2.29
N ALA A 84 9.28 -6.94 -3.61
CA ALA A 84 8.58 -8.00 -4.32
C ALA A 84 9.25 -9.37 -4.13
N ALA A 85 10.57 -9.43 -4.24
CA ALA A 85 11.35 -10.65 -4.01
C ALA A 85 11.23 -11.14 -2.56
N THR A 86 11.22 -10.24 -1.58
CA THR A 86 10.94 -10.59 -0.18
C THR A 86 9.54 -11.17 -0.01
N ALA A 87 8.52 -10.56 -0.61
CA ALA A 87 7.15 -11.06 -0.53
C ALA A 87 7.02 -12.45 -1.16
N VAL A 88 7.65 -12.68 -2.31
CA VAL A 88 7.65 -13.99 -3.00
C VAL A 88 8.42 -15.05 -2.22
N ALA A 89 9.55 -14.69 -1.61
CA ALA A 89 10.26 -15.58 -0.69
C ALA A 89 9.41 -15.94 0.54
N ALA A 90 8.47 -15.07 0.93
CA ALA A 90 7.46 -15.33 1.96
C ALA A 90 6.17 -16.01 1.42
N GLY A 91 6.18 -16.50 0.18
CA GLY A 91 5.06 -17.22 -0.43
C GLY A 91 3.90 -16.35 -0.92
N ARG A 92 4.12 -15.04 -1.11
CA ARG A 92 3.08 -14.09 -1.57
C ARG A 92 3.22 -13.84 -3.09
N ARG A 93 2.10 -13.75 -3.81
CA ARG A 93 2.11 -13.43 -5.26
C ARG A 93 2.42 -11.97 -5.49
N ARG A 94 3.28 -11.66 -6.46
CA ARG A 94 3.65 -10.28 -6.77
C ARG A 94 3.81 -10.02 -8.25
N ILE A 95 3.08 -9.03 -8.75
CA ILE A 95 3.31 -8.42 -10.07
C ILE A 95 4.33 -7.29 -9.86
N VAL A 96 5.46 -7.35 -10.56
CA VAL A 96 6.46 -6.26 -10.52
C VAL A 96 6.11 -5.22 -11.58
N ALA A 97 5.37 -4.19 -11.19
CA ALA A 97 4.92 -3.15 -12.11
C ALA A 97 4.69 -1.82 -11.40
N ASP A 98 4.68 -0.74 -12.19
CA ASP A 98 4.04 0.51 -11.79
C ASP A 98 2.52 0.30 -11.87
N VAL A 99 1.80 0.53 -10.78
CA VAL A 99 0.33 0.36 -10.71
C VAL A 99 -0.39 1.16 -11.80
N ARG A 100 0.18 2.29 -12.23
CA ARG A 100 -0.40 3.18 -13.24
C ARG A 100 -0.38 2.57 -14.65
N THR A 101 0.49 1.60 -14.88
CA THR A 101 0.67 0.93 -16.18
C THR A 101 -0.24 -0.28 -16.35
N LEU A 102 -0.94 -0.68 -15.29
CA LEU A 102 -1.90 -1.78 -15.33
C LEU A 102 -3.29 -1.23 -15.65
N ASP A 103 -4.06 -2.02 -16.40
CA ASP A 103 -5.45 -1.72 -16.69
C ASP A 103 -6.33 -2.19 -15.51
N PRO A 104 -6.95 -1.26 -14.73
CA PRO A 104 -7.84 -1.64 -13.63
C PRO A 104 -9.17 -2.22 -14.12
N THR A 105 -9.44 -2.14 -15.43
CA THR A 105 -10.61 -2.75 -16.09
C THR A 105 -10.29 -4.09 -16.75
N HIS A 106 -9.12 -4.68 -16.49
CA HIS A 106 -8.69 -5.95 -17.05
C HIS A 106 -9.68 -7.10 -16.73
N PRO A 107 -10.02 -8.01 -17.68
CA PRO A 107 -11.04 -9.06 -17.47
C PRO A 107 -10.73 -10.03 -16.32
N ALA A 108 -9.45 -10.26 -16.00
CA ALA A 108 -9.07 -11.07 -14.83
C ALA A 108 -9.49 -10.43 -13.49
N LEU A 109 -9.80 -9.14 -13.46
CA LEU A 109 -10.21 -8.43 -12.25
C LEU A 109 -11.72 -8.50 -12.01
N ALA A 110 -12.46 -9.19 -12.89
CA ALA A 110 -13.92 -9.20 -12.87
C ALA A 110 -14.57 -9.74 -11.59
N TRP A 111 -13.83 -10.46 -10.76
CA TRP A 111 -14.33 -11.04 -9.50
C TRP A 111 -13.48 -10.64 -8.28
N VAL A 112 -12.77 -9.51 -8.36
CA VAL A 112 -12.05 -8.93 -7.21
C VAL A 112 -13.06 -8.34 -6.24
N GLN A 113 -13.00 -8.80 -4.99
CA GLN A 113 -13.89 -8.39 -3.89
C GLN A 113 -13.24 -7.40 -2.93
N GLY A 114 -11.91 -7.40 -2.85
CA GLY A 114 -11.16 -6.52 -1.95
C GLY A 114 -10.08 -5.72 -2.66
N LEU A 115 -9.96 -4.45 -2.30
CA LEU A 115 -8.87 -3.58 -2.72
C LEU A 115 -8.11 -3.05 -1.51
N ILE A 116 -6.80 -3.23 -1.51
CA ILE A 116 -5.88 -2.69 -0.52
C ILE A 116 -4.95 -1.70 -1.22
N VAL A 117 -4.73 -0.53 -0.61
CA VAL A 117 -3.86 0.52 -1.19
C VAL A 117 -2.97 1.15 -0.11
N SER A 118 -1.66 1.06 -0.25
CA SER A 118 -0.70 1.70 0.67
C SER A 118 0.34 2.55 -0.08
N ALA A 119 -0.14 3.62 -0.73
CA ALA A 119 0.69 4.49 -1.55
C ALA A 119 1.88 5.12 -0.77
N PRO A 120 2.97 5.54 -1.45
CA PRO A 120 4.14 6.10 -0.78
C PRO A 120 3.83 7.34 0.09
N CYS A 121 4.13 7.26 1.39
CA CYS A 121 3.69 8.30 2.33
C CYS A 121 4.68 9.46 2.56
N GLN A 122 5.89 9.41 1.98
CA GLN A 122 7.02 10.26 2.37
C GLN A 122 6.76 11.76 2.17
N VAL A 123 5.91 12.11 1.20
CA VAL A 123 5.53 13.49 0.86
C VAL A 123 4.60 14.14 1.89
N TRP A 124 3.97 13.34 2.77
CA TRP A 124 3.04 13.80 3.82
C TRP A 124 3.69 13.91 5.20
N THR A 125 4.69 13.07 5.48
CA THR A 125 5.22 12.93 6.84
C THR A 125 6.07 14.13 7.29
N PRO A 126 6.12 14.44 8.61
CA PRO A 126 7.05 15.43 9.15
C PRO A 126 8.54 15.07 8.98
N ALA A 127 8.85 13.80 8.74
CA ALA A 127 10.21 13.35 8.45
C ALA A 127 10.65 13.66 7.00
N GLY A 128 9.70 13.97 6.12
CA GLY A 128 9.93 14.38 4.73
C GLY A 128 9.85 15.89 4.52
N LYS A 129 9.80 16.32 3.25
CA LYS A 129 9.71 17.72 2.84
C LYS A 129 8.30 18.32 2.98
N ARG A 130 7.29 17.49 3.29
CA ARG A 130 5.88 17.88 3.45
C ARG A 130 5.30 18.60 2.22
N GLN A 131 5.75 18.21 1.02
CA GLN A 131 5.29 18.83 -0.23
C GLN A 131 3.79 18.59 -0.46
N GLY A 132 3.23 17.48 0.03
CA GLY A 132 1.79 17.22 -0.02
C GLY A 132 0.93 18.19 0.81
N HIS A 133 1.53 19.03 1.67
CA HIS A 133 0.81 20.04 2.47
C HIS A 133 0.73 21.41 1.77
N GLN A 134 1.29 21.54 0.56
CA GLN A 134 1.23 22.79 -0.18
C GLN A 134 -0.13 22.93 -0.86
N ALA A 135 -0.80 24.08 -0.67
CA ALA A 135 -2.14 24.34 -1.20
C ALA A 135 -2.27 23.99 -2.69
N ARG A 136 -1.31 24.40 -3.53
CA ARG A 136 -1.34 24.09 -4.97
C ARG A 136 -1.30 22.58 -5.28
N ASN A 137 -0.55 21.79 -4.52
CA ASN A 137 -0.52 20.34 -4.74
C ASN A 137 -1.82 19.68 -4.28
N ILE A 138 -2.49 20.24 -3.28
CA ILE A 138 -3.79 19.76 -2.81
C ILE A 138 -4.87 20.10 -3.84
N GLU A 139 -4.91 21.33 -4.35
CA GLU A 139 -5.81 21.74 -5.46
C GLU A 139 -5.68 20.77 -6.65
N LEU A 140 -4.45 20.57 -7.14
CA LEU A 140 -4.19 19.63 -8.24
C LEU A 140 -4.60 18.20 -7.90
N LEU A 141 -4.51 17.79 -6.64
CA LEU A 141 -4.92 16.45 -6.23
C LEU A 141 -6.44 16.31 -6.21
N MET A 142 -7.16 17.35 -5.78
CA MET A 142 -8.63 17.38 -5.87
C MET A 142 -9.08 17.32 -7.32
N ASP A 143 -8.43 18.05 -8.23
CA ASP A 143 -8.70 17.95 -9.67
C ASP A 143 -8.53 16.52 -10.18
N VAL A 144 -7.45 15.82 -9.77
CA VAL A 144 -7.23 14.41 -10.14
C VAL A 144 -8.34 13.50 -9.61
N PHE A 145 -8.88 13.75 -8.42
CA PHE A 145 -9.97 12.96 -7.86
C PHE A 145 -11.26 13.11 -8.67
N THR A 146 -11.64 14.35 -8.99
CA THR A 146 -12.78 14.63 -9.88
C THR A 146 -12.60 13.98 -11.25
N LEU A 147 -11.41 14.13 -11.85
CA LEU A 147 -11.13 13.55 -13.16
C LEU A 147 -11.11 12.02 -13.14
N ALA A 148 -10.73 11.39 -12.01
CA ALA A 148 -10.81 9.94 -11.86
C ALA A 148 -12.27 9.45 -11.89
N PHE A 149 -13.19 10.22 -11.31
CA PHE A 149 -14.62 9.95 -11.40
C PHE A 149 -15.12 10.12 -12.84
N GLU A 150 -14.75 11.20 -13.51
CA GLU A 150 -15.13 11.44 -14.92
C GLU A 150 -14.57 10.39 -15.88
N ALA A 151 -13.35 9.90 -15.62
CA ALA A 151 -12.73 8.85 -16.42
C ALA A 151 -13.36 7.46 -16.20
N THR A 152 -14.21 7.29 -15.20
CA THR A 152 -14.85 6.01 -14.86
C THR A 152 -16.37 6.07 -15.02
N PHE A 153 -17.05 6.80 -14.14
CA PHE A 153 -18.50 7.00 -14.15
C PHE A 153 -18.93 8.12 -15.11
N GLY A 154 -18.08 9.13 -15.33
CA GLY A 154 -18.46 10.31 -16.09
C GLY A 154 -19.33 11.27 -15.25
N HIS A 155 -20.26 11.98 -15.89
CA HIS A 155 -21.18 12.87 -15.19
C HIS A 155 -22.50 12.18 -14.87
N TRP A 156 -23.10 12.56 -13.74
CA TRP A 156 -24.48 12.24 -13.45
C TRP A 156 -25.41 13.14 -14.28
N HIS A 157 -26.45 12.54 -14.85
CA HIS A 157 -27.50 13.25 -15.55
C HIS A 157 -28.85 12.92 -14.91
N ASP A 158 -29.66 13.93 -14.60
CA ASP A 158 -30.99 13.75 -14.02
C ASP A 158 -32.06 13.42 -15.08
N ALA A 159 -33.24 13.00 -14.64
CA ALA A 159 -34.40 12.77 -15.52
C ALA A 159 -35.09 14.08 -15.96
N GLY A 160 -34.48 15.24 -15.69
CA GLY A 160 -35.00 16.56 -16.00
C GLY A 160 -34.49 17.13 -17.34
N PRO A 161 -34.98 18.31 -17.76
CA PRO A 161 -34.44 19.04 -18.89
C PRO A 161 -32.96 19.36 -18.65
N CYS A 162 -32.10 18.94 -19.58
CA CYS A 162 -30.67 19.28 -19.54
C CYS A 162 -30.47 20.76 -19.90
N ASP A 163 -29.57 21.44 -19.19
CA ASP A 163 -29.20 22.82 -19.52
C ASP A 163 -28.38 22.92 -20.82
N ASP A 164 -27.73 21.84 -21.24
CA ASP A 164 -26.95 21.76 -22.49
C ASP A 164 -27.13 20.41 -23.21
N PRO A 165 -28.33 20.13 -23.76
CA PRO A 165 -28.67 18.82 -24.33
C PRO A 165 -27.87 18.46 -25.57
N ASP A 166 -27.33 19.45 -26.28
CA ASP A 166 -26.60 19.27 -27.53
C ASP A 166 -25.14 18.85 -27.30
N THR A 167 -24.55 19.22 -26.16
CA THR A 167 -23.18 18.82 -25.80
C THR A 167 -23.14 17.70 -24.75
N CYS A 168 -24.24 17.48 -24.02
CA CYS A 168 -24.34 16.42 -23.05
C CYS A 168 -24.25 15.04 -23.71
N GLY A 169 -23.20 14.26 -23.39
CA GLY A 169 -22.98 12.92 -23.96
C GLY A 169 -24.07 11.89 -23.66
N VAL A 170 -24.97 12.20 -22.72
CA VAL A 170 -26.15 11.40 -22.37
C VAL A 170 -27.38 11.85 -23.14
N CYS A 171 -27.75 13.14 -23.15
CA CYS A 171 -28.91 13.63 -23.90
C CYS A 171 -28.75 13.53 -25.42
N SER A 172 -27.54 13.75 -25.92
CA SER A 172 -27.22 13.62 -27.34
C SER A 172 -27.17 12.16 -27.82
N ALA A 173 -27.15 11.19 -26.91
CA ALA A 173 -27.15 9.77 -27.26
C ALA A 173 -28.54 9.35 -27.77
N PRO A 174 -28.67 8.82 -29.01
CA PRO A 174 -29.97 8.42 -29.56
C PRO A 174 -30.69 7.31 -28.78
N ALA A 175 -29.97 6.61 -27.90
CA ALA A 175 -30.49 5.56 -27.03
C ALA A 175 -30.91 6.07 -25.63
N TRP A 176 -30.85 7.38 -25.39
CA TRP A 176 -31.30 8.00 -24.15
C TRP A 176 -32.82 7.88 -24.01
N ASP A 177 -33.28 7.16 -22.99
CA ASP A 177 -34.69 6.90 -22.72
C ASP A 177 -35.38 7.98 -21.85
N GLY A 178 -34.67 9.07 -21.50
CA GLY A 178 -35.15 10.15 -20.62
C GLY A 178 -34.93 9.96 -19.11
N PHE A 179 -34.43 8.81 -18.62
CA PHE A 179 -34.13 8.58 -17.19
C PHE A 179 -32.75 9.05 -16.74
N ALA A 180 -32.62 9.24 -15.42
CA ALA A 180 -31.37 9.64 -14.79
C ALA A 180 -30.31 8.52 -14.82
N GLY A 181 -29.03 8.90 -14.87
CA GLY A 181 -27.92 7.96 -14.83
C GLY A 181 -26.58 8.59 -15.17
N PHE A 182 -25.52 7.79 -15.06
CA PHE A 182 -24.17 8.21 -15.39
C PHE A 182 -23.89 8.14 -16.89
N THR A 183 -23.08 9.07 -17.40
CA THR A 183 -22.67 9.12 -18.81
C THR A 183 -21.76 7.98 -19.24
N GLY A 184 -21.13 7.30 -18.27
CA GLY A 184 -19.95 6.48 -18.51
C GLY A 184 -18.72 7.36 -18.75
N SER A 185 -17.56 6.70 -18.81
CA SER A 185 -16.23 7.32 -18.98
C SER A 185 -16.21 8.40 -20.07
N LEU A 186 -15.84 9.62 -19.67
CA LEU A 186 -15.67 10.80 -20.54
C LEU A 186 -14.19 11.09 -20.86
N LEU A 187 -13.29 10.55 -20.04
CA LEU A 187 -11.84 10.74 -20.10
C LEU A 187 -11.14 9.39 -20.02
N THR A 188 -9.93 9.32 -20.54
CA THR A 188 -9.01 8.22 -20.25
C THR A 188 -8.44 8.34 -18.84
N LEU A 189 -7.99 7.21 -18.27
CA LEU A 189 -7.29 7.22 -16.97
C LEU A 189 -5.98 8.02 -17.02
N ASP A 190 -5.34 8.12 -18.18
CA ASP A 190 -4.12 8.92 -18.36
C ASP A 190 -4.43 10.43 -18.34
N GLU A 191 -5.55 10.85 -18.93
CA GLU A 191 -6.04 12.23 -18.82
C GLU A 191 -6.35 12.59 -17.36
N ALA A 192 -6.98 11.68 -16.61
CA ALA A 192 -7.23 11.88 -15.18
C ALA A 192 -5.95 12.05 -14.36
N ARG A 193 -4.88 11.34 -14.72
CA ARG A 193 -3.56 11.45 -14.06
C ARG A 193 -2.75 12.67 -14.51
N SER A 194 -3.10 13.32 -15.62
CA SER A 194 -2.29 14.37 -16.23
C SER A 194 -1.94 15.57 -15.31
N PRO A 195 -2.78 16.00 -14.36
CA PRO A 195 -2.41 17.10 -13.44
C PRO A 195 -1.26 16.75 -12.49
N ILE A 196 -0.99 15.46 -12.25
CA ILE A 196 0.07 15.00 -11.33
C ILE A 196 1.45 15.54 -11.73
N ALA A 197 1.72 15.68 -13.04
CA ALA A 197 2.98 16.21 -13.56
C ALA A 197 3.25 17.68 -13.17
N GLN A 198 2.22 18.41 -12.71
CA GLN A 198 2.34 19.79 -12.24
C GLN A 198 2.65 19.89 -10.74
N MET A 199 2.56 18.78 -10.01
CA MET A 199 2.85 18.75 -8.58
C MET A 199 4.35 18.89 -8.32
N THR A 200 4.71 19.47 -7.18
CA THR A 200 6.14 19.60 -6.81
C THR A 200 6.85 18.27 -6.53
N ASP A 201 6.07 17.19 -6.38
CA ASP A 201 6.52 15.81 -6.28
C ASP A 201 5.37 14.91 -6.77
N GLU A 202 5.55 14.24 -7.90
CA GLU A 202 4.51 13.39 -8.52
C GLU A 202 4.03 12.25 -7.60
N ARG A 203 4.82 11.87 -6.57
CA ARG A 203 4.41 10.84 -5.60
C ARG A 203 3.22 11.26 -4.77
N ILE A 204 2.91 12.56 -4.70
CA ILE A 204 1.68 13.08 -4.08
C ILE A 204 0.46 12.48 -4.79
N GLY A 205 0.48 12.46 -6.12
CA GLY A 205 -0.62 11.95 -6.95
C GLY A 205 -0.86 10.46 -6.85
N LEU A 206 0.09 9.67 -6.33
CA LEU A 206 -0.07 8.20 -6.22
C LEU A 206 -1.20 7.78 -5.27
N ILE A 207 -1.64 8.65 -4.36
CA ILE A 207 -2.82 8.38 -3.53
C ILE A 207 -4.11 8.32 -4.37
N ALA A 208 -4.15 8.98 -5.54
CA ALA A 208 -5.30 8.96 -6.44
C ALA A 208 -5.55 7.58 -7.05
N GLU A 209 -4.56 6.69 -7.06
CA GLU A 209 -4.75 5.29 -7.48
C GLU A 209 -5.77 4.56 -6.58
N THR A 210 -6.01 5.07 -5.37
CA THR A 210 -7.12 4.62 -4.52
C THR A 210 -8.47 4.78 -5.22
N LEU A 211 -8.75 5.95 -5.79
CA LEU A 211 -9.99 6.22 -6.53
C LEU A 211 -9.97 5.59 -7.91
N ILE A 212 -8.88 5.74 -8.67
CA ILE A 212 -8.80 5.22 -10.04
C ILE A 212 -9.12 3.73 -10.08
N TRP A 213 -8.54 2.94 -9.16
CA TRP A 213 -8.79 1.50 -9.12
C TRP A 213 -10.17 1.15 -8.54
N SER A 214 -10.56 1.76 -7.42
CA SER A 214 -11.86 1.45 -6.80
C SER A 214 -13.02 1.82 -7.71
N LEU A 215 -12.99 3.01 -8.32
CA LEU A 215 -14.03 3.47 -9.23
C LEU A 215 -14.04 2.67 -10.53
N ALA A 216 -12.89 2.36 -11.12
CA ALA A 216 -12.82 1.55 -12.34
C ALA A 216 -13.37 0.13 -12.12
N LEU A 217 -12.99 -0.52 -11.01
CA LEU A 217 -13.51 -1.85 -10.65
C LEU A 217 -15.02 -1.80 -10.37
N THR A 218 -15.49 -0.77 -9.67
CA THR A 218 -16.92 -0.59 -9.36
C THR A 218 -17.72 -0.35 -10.64
N ALA A 219 -17.33 0.64 -11.45
CA ALA A 219 -18.03 0.99 -12.69
C ALA A 219 -18.04 -0.16 -13.71
N ARG A 220 -16.97 -0.98 -13.74
CA ARG A 220 -16.82 -2.04 -14.74
C ARG A 220 -17.47 -3.36 -14.34
N TYR A 221 -17.36 -3.75 -13.07
CA TYR A 221 -17.67 -5.11 -12.63
C TYR A 221 -18.68 -5.17 -11.49
N ASP A 222 -18.72 -4.12 -10.65
CA ASP A 222 -19.56 -4.04 -9.46
C ASP A 222 -19.48 -5.30 -8.57
N GLN A 223 -18.26 -5.85 -8.43
CA GLN A 223 -17.95 -7.00 -7.55
C GLN A 223 -17.12 -6.61 -6.33
N LEU A 224 -16.66 -5.35 -6.25
CA LEU A 224 -15.79 -4.88 -5.19
C LEU A 224 -16.62 -4.64 -3.93
N ASP A 225 -16.38 -5.38 -2.85
CA ASP A 225 -17.15 -5.29 -1.60
C ASP A 225 -16.57 -4.24 -0.65
N TRP A 226 -15.24 -4.12 -0.61
CA TRP A 226 -14.55 -3.26 0.34
C TRP A 226 -13.22 -2.70 -0.18
N LEU A 227 -12.83 -1.58 0.42
CA LEU A 227 -11.56 -0.90 0.22
C LEU A 227 -10.88 -0.68 1.58
N ALA A 228 -9.57 -0.89 1.64
CA ALA A 228 -8.71 -0.47 2.76
C ALA A 228 -7.49 0.30 2.24
N MET A 229 -7.41 1.59 2.55
CA MET A 229 -6.26 2.44 2.24
C MET A 229 -5.47 2.75 3.52
N GLU A 230 -4.15 2.65 3.49
CA GLU A 230 -3.25 3.18 4.54
C GLU A 230 -2.47 4.40 4.05
N GLN A 231 -2.32 5.38 4.94
CA GLN A 231 -1.49 6.56 4.73
C GLN A 231 -0.88 7.12 6.02
N SER A 232 0.04 8.07 5.85
CA SER A 232 0.61 8.88 6.93
C SER A 232 -0.48 9.45 7.85
N SER A 233 -0.25 9.41 9.17
CA SER A 233 -1.10 10.11 10.16
C SER A 233 -1.03 11.64 10.07
N ALA A 234 -0.22 12.17 9.16
CA ALA A 234 -0.15 13.59 8.82
C ALA A 234 -0.78 13.89 7.45
N LEU A 235 -1.55 12.97 6.87
CA LEU A 235 -2.35 13.26 5.68
C LEU A 235 -3.41 14.33 6.03
N PRO A 236 -3.58 15.39 5.22
CA PRO A 236 -4.63 16.38 5.45
C PRO A 236 -6.02 15.75 5.43
N GLU A 237 -6.90 16.18 6.33
CA GLU A 237 -8.25 15.63 6.46
C GLU A 237 -9.11 15.93 5.22
N GLU A 238 -8.91 17.08 4.58
CA GLU A 238 -9.57 17.45 3.31
C GLU A 238 -9.27 16.45 2.18
N VAL A 239 -8.10 15.80 2.17
CA VAL A 239 -7.77 14.75 1.20
C VAL A 239 -8.58 13.49 1.48
N LEU A 240 -8.74 13.11 2.75
CA LEU A 240 -9.56 11.95 3.15
C LEU A 240 -11.04 12.17 2.85
N GLN A 241 -11.51 13.38 3.12
CA GLN A 241 -12.88 13.77 2.84
C GLN A 241 -13.18 13.70 1.35
N ALA A 242 -12.32 14.27 0.49
CA ALA A 242 -12.52 14.22 -0.95
C ALA A 242 -12.48 12.78 -1.51
N LEU A 243 -11.55 11.94 -1.03
CA LEU A 243 -11.56 10.50 -1.37
C LEU A 243 -12.88 9.81 -1.00
N ALA A 244 -13.42 10.13 0.19
CA ALA A 244 -14.68 9.55 0.64
C ALA A 244 -15.88 10.05 -0.16
N GLU A 245 -15.93 11.34 -0.48
CA GLU A 245 -17.00 11.97 -1.25
C GLU A 245 -17.12 11.34 -2.65
N GLU A 246 -16.01 11.13 -3.36
CA GLU A 246 -16.04 10.48 -4.68
C GLU A 246 -16.56 9.04 -4.63
N LEU A 247 -16.17 8.27 -3.62
CA LEU A 247 -16.69 6.91 -3.42
C LEU A 247 -18.19 6.91 -3.08
N LEU A 248 -18.65 7.84 -2.23
CA LEU A 248 -20.07 8.00 -1.91
C LEU A 248 -20.89 8.42 -3.13
N CYS A 249 -20.34 9.30 -4.00
CA CYS A 249 -20.94 9.64 -5.30
C CYS A 249 -21.06 8.41 -6.21
N ALA A 250 -20.13 7.46 -6.10
CA ALA A 250 -20.17 6.16 -6.78
C ALA A 250 -21.02 5.11 -6.04
N ASP A 251 -21.96 5.54 -5.20
CA ASP A 251 -22.92 4.71 -4.47
C ASP A 251 -22.27 3.71 -3.48
N TRP A 252 -21.07 4.00 -2.97
CA TRP A 252 -20.53 3.21 -1.86
C TRP A 252 -21.38 3.45 -0.60
N CYS A 253 -21.78 2.36 0.08
CA CYS A 253 -22.69 2.43 1.22
C CYS A 253 -22.14 3.25 2.39
N ASP A 254 -20.85 3.16 2.68
CA ASP A 254 -20.19 3.91 3.75
C ASP A 254 -18.69 4.01 3.50
N VAL A 255 -18.12 5.17 3.81
CA VAL A 255 -16.67 5.39 3.80
C VAL A 255 -16.28 6.13 5.07
N ARG A 256 -15.32 5.59 5.80
CA ARG A 256 -14.88 6.09 7.11
C ARG A 256 -13.37 6.06 7.17
N TRP A 257 -12.80 6.87 8.06
CA TRP A 257 -11.37 6.80 8.34
C TRP A 257 -11.08 6.97 9.82
N GLN A 258 -9.95 6.42 10.25
CA GLN A 258 -9.42 6.64 11.59
C GLN A 258 -7.91 6.51 11.63
N THR A 259 -7.30 7.07 12.68
CA THR A 259 -5.86 6.96 12.91
C THR A 259 -5.57 5.99 14.05
N LEU A 260 -4.77 4.96 13.76
CA LEU A 260 -4.40 3.91 14.70
C LEU A 260 -2.89 3.97 14.99
N ASP A 261 -2.48 3.73 16.25
CA ASP A 261 -1.07 3.56 16.64
C ASP A 261 -0.82 2.10 17.03
N ALA A 262 0.16 1.46 16.39
CA ALA A 262 0.38 0.02 16.56
C ALA A 262 0.70 -0.41 18.01
N VAL A 263 1.17 0.51 18.86
CA VAL A 263 1.41 0.20 20.29
C VAL A 263 0.11 -0.11 21.05
N ASP A 264 -1.02 0.44 20.59
CA ASP A 264 -2.33 0.18 21.19
C ASP A 264 -2.80 -1.26 20.91
N PHE A 265 -2.14 -1.95 19.97
CA PHE A 265 -2.37 -3.35 19.61
C PHE A 265 -1.30 -4.29 20.20
N GLY A 266 -0.44 -3.78 21.08
CA GLY A 266 0.64 -4.56 21.70
C GLY A 266 1.95 -4.61 20.91
N LEU A 267 2.11 -3.82 19.83
CA LEU A 267 3.37 -3.77 19.09
C LEU A 267 4.48 -3.05 19.88
N ALA A 268 5.71 -3.53 19.75
CA ALA A 268 6.89 -2.98 20.43
C ALA A 268 7.43 -1.67 19.84
N SER A 269 6.78 -1.08 18.84
CA SER A 269 7.15 0.20 18.25
C SER A 269 5.95 1.06 17.88
N ARG A 270 6.12 2.37 18.00
CA ARG A 270 5.14 3.38 17.58
C ARG A 270 4.97 3.36 16.07
N ARG A 271 3.75 3.24 15.58
CA ARG A 271 3.46 3.33 14.15
C ARG A 271 2.06 3.88 13.97
N LYS A 272 1.96 5.20 14.08
CA LYS A 272 0.71 5.94 13.89
C LYS A 272 0.41 6.16 12.41
N ARG A 273 -0.72 5.62 11.92
CA ARG A 273 -1.16 5.66 10.52
C ARG A 273 -2.66 5.88 10.41
N THR A 274 -3.06 6.55 9.34
CA THR A 274 -4.46 6.77 9.01
C THR A 274 -4.92 5.69 8.04
N PHE A 275 -6.08 5.11 8.31
CA PHE A 275 -6.73 4.12 7.49
C PHE A 275 -8.05 4.68 7.02
N LEU A 276 -8.28 4.70 5.70
CA LEU A 276 -9.59 4.96 5.10
C LEU A 276 -10.13 3.62 4.62
N THR A 277 -11.37 3.32 5.02
CA THR A 277 -12.05 2.08 4.71
C THR A 277 -13.40 2.38 4.09
N GLY A 278 -13.71 1.72 2.99
CA GLY A 278 -14.99 1.82 2.29
C GLY A 278 -15.69 0.48 2.23
N GLY A 279 -17.01 0.49 2.37
CA GLY A 279 -17.88 -0.66 2.13
C GLY A 279 -18.84 -0.34 1.00
N ARG A 280 -18.78 -1.10 -0.10
CA ARG A 280 -19.67 -0.92 -1.25
C ARG A 280 -21.11 -1.24 -0.87
N HIS A 281 -21.33 -2.36 -0.19
CA HIS A 281 -22.65 -2.83 0.27
C HIS A 281 -22.73 -3.03 1.79
N MET A 282 -21.84 -2.41 2.55
CA MET A 282 -21.76 -2.57 4.01
C MET A 282 -21.44 -1.25 4.72
N LYS A 283 -21.91 -1.14 5.96
CA LYS A 283 -21.49 -0.06 6.88
C LYS A 283 -20.16 -0.39 7.52
N ILE A 284 -19.36 0.64 7.77
CA ILE A 284 -18.05 0.50 8.40
C ILE A 284 -18.17 0.77 9.90
N ASP A 285 -17.80 -0.22 10.71
CA ASP A 285 -17.67 -0.08 12.16
C ASP A 285 -16.20 0.15 12.54
N LEU A 286 -15.85 1.42 12.78
CA LEU A 286 -14.50 1.79 13.21
C LEU A 286 -14.18 1.28 14.62
N ALA A 287 -15.18 1.08 15.49
CA ALA A 287 -14.98 0.57 16.85
C ALA A 287 -14.59 -0.91 16.85
N ALA A 288 -15.00 -1.67 15.83
CA ALA A 288 -14.58 -3.06 15.64
C ALA A 288 -13.10 -3.22 15.24
N MET A 289 -12.42 -2.12 14.86
CA MET A 289 -11.02 -2.11 14.44
C MET A 289 -10.05 -1.67 15.56
N VAL A 290 -10.54 -1.46 16.78
CA VAL A 290 -9.71 -1.18 17.97
C VAL A 290 -9.90 -2.30 19.00
N PRO A 291 -8.89 -2.59 19.84
CA PRO A 291 -9.02 -3.61 20.88
C PRO A 291 -10.22 -3.36 21.78
N SER A 292 -10.93 -4.41 22.16
CA SER A 292 -12.10 -4.31 23.05
C SER A 292 -11.73 -3.90 24.48
N SER A 293 -10.46 -4.06 24.84
CA SER A 293 -9.90 -3.62 26.12
C SER A 293 -8.49 -3.04 25.96
N PRO A 294 -8.04 -2.16 26.88
CA PRO A 294 -6.69 -1.59 26.80
C PRO A 294 -5.59 -2.67 26.81
N VAL A 295 -4.72 -2.64 25.81
CA VAL A 295 -3.56 -3.53 25.72
C VAL A 295 -2.35 -2.86 26.38
N GLU A 296 -1.63 -3.59 27.23
CA GLU A 296 -0.38 -3.10 27.82
C GLU A 296 0.69 -2.90 26.72
N PRO A 297 1.28 -1.71 26.57
CA PRO A 297 2.28 -1.48 25.54
C PRO A 297 3.52 -2.36 25.71
N MET A 298 3.90 -3.08 24.64
CA MET A 298 5.14 -3.85 24.63
C MET A 298 6.35 -2.92 24.56
N THR A 299 7.31 -3.10 25.47
CA THR A 299 8.57 -2.33 25.43
C THR A 299 9.54 -2.93 24.43
N ALA A 300 10.40 -2.09 23.84
CA ALA A 300 11.43 -2.57 22.93
C ALA A 300 12.40 -3.55 23.63
N ALA A 301 12.73 -3.29 24.90
CA ALA A 301 13.59 -4.17 25.68
C ALA A 301 12.97 -5.55 25.89
N ARG A 302 11.68 -5.63 26.24
CA ARG A 302 10.97 -6.91 26.39
C ARG A 302 10.89 -7.67 25.06
N ALA A 303 10.54 -6.97 23.98
CA ALA A 303 10.45 -7.57 22.64
C ALA A 303 11.78 -8.12 22.12
N LEU A 304 12.90 -7.45 22.44
CA LEU A 304 14.24 -7.86 22.00
C LEU A 304 14.97 -8.75 23.02
N GLY A 305 14.40 -8.96 24.21
CA GLY A 305 15.04 -9.72 25.29
C GLY A 305 16.24 -9.00 25.92
N TRP A 306 16.25 -7.67 25.91
CA TRP A 306 17.30 -6.85 26.49
C TRP A 306 17.07 -6.60 27.99
N PRO A 307 18.15 -6.35 28.76
CA PRO A 307 18.00 -5.88 30.13
C PRO A 307 17.33 -4.50 30.17
N ALA A 308 16.73 -4.17 31.32
CA ALA A 308 16.17 -2.85 31.55
C ALA A 308 17.26 -1.77 31.59
N GLY A 309 16.90 -0.53 31.23
CA GLY A 309 17.79 0.63 31.29
C GLY A 309 18.61 0.90 30.02
N ILE A 310 18.54 0.02 29.01
CA ILE A 310 19.23 0.24 27.72
C ILE A 310 18.67 1.49 27.04
N ARG A 311 19.56 2.36 26.57
CA ARG A 311 19.21 3.50 25.72
C ARG A 311 19.71 3.26 24.31
N VAL A 312 18.94 3.66 23.31
CA VAL A 312 19.28 3.49 21.90
C VAL A 312 19.59 4.84 21.28
N ASN A 313 20.80 4.99 20.76
CA ASN A 313 21.20 6.15 19.97
C ASN A 313 20.76 5.99 18.52
N THR A 314 20.15 7.04 17.98
CA THR A 314 19.53 7.05 16.63
C THR A 314 20.22 7.99 15.64
N ARG A 315 21.12 8.86 16.12
CA ARG A 315 21.64 10.02 15.37
C ARG A 315 23.15 10.23 15.52
N GLY A 316 23.86 9.31 16.17
CA GLY A 316 25.28 9.43 16.45
C GLY A 316 25.58 10.63 17.35
N ASN A 317 26.69 11.31 17.06
CA ASN A 317 27.17 12.48 17.80
C ASN A 317 26.49 13.81 17.37
N ARG A 318 25.46 13.79 16.51
CA ARG A 318 24.82 15.01 16.00
C ARG A 318 24.03 15.72 17.10
N LYS A 319 24.36 16.94 17.49
CA LYS A 319 23.57 17.70 18.47
C LYS A 319 22.34 18.31 17.81
N THR A 320 21.16 17.80 18.11
CA THR A 320 19.87 18.35 17.67
C THR A 320 18.96 18.61 18.87
N SER A 321 18.04 19.57 18.77
CA SER A 321 17.18 20.03 19.88
C SER A 321 16.22 18.96 20.44
N GLY A 322 16.02 17.83 19.74
CA GLY A 322 15.08 16.76 20.13
C GLY A 322 15.71 15.53 20.80
N GLY A 323 17.00 15.57 21.15
CA GLY A 323 17.74 14.42 21.69
C GLY A 323 18.11 13.38 20.63
N ASN A 324 19.11 12.56 20.94
CA ASN A 324 19.62 11.51 20.05
C ASN A 324 19.25 10.10 20.47
N GLU A 325 18.70 9.96 21.69
CA GLU A 325 18.52 8.68 22.35
C GLU A 325 17.10 8.48 22.85
N TRP A 326 16.64 7.24 22.82
CA TRP A 326 15.39 6.83 23.45
C TRP A 326 15.61 5.63 24.38
N PRO A 327 14.91 5.55 25.53
CA PRO A 327 14.98 4.39 26.43
C PRO A 327 14.27 3.18 25.82
N ALA A 328 14.89 2.00 25.87
CA ALA A 328 14.31 0.74 25.41
C ALA A 328 13.23 0.19 26.37
N ASP A 329 13.11 0.76 27.59
CA ASP A 329 12.06 0.45 28.58
C ASP A 329 10.66 0.97 28.20
N ARG A 330 10.49 1.47 26.98
CA ARG A 330 9.22 1.86 26.37
C ARG A 330 9.15 1.31 24.94
N PRO A 331 7.98 1.37 24.27
CA PRO A 331 7.93 1.08 22.85
C PRO A 331 8.96 1.91 22.07
N ALA A 332 9.57 1.30 21.06
CA ALA A 332 10.49 1.99 20.17
C ALA A 332 9.78 3.15 19.46
N ILE A 333 10.56 4.17 19.10
CA ILE A 333 10.07 5.18 18.15
C ILE A 333 9.77 4.53 16.80
N ALA A 334 9.03 5.22 15.93
CA ALA A 334 8.68 4.67 14.62
C ALA A 334 9.90 4.21 13.83
N ILE A 335 9.85 2.94 13.42
CA ILE A 335 10.90 2.33 12.61
C ILE A 335 10.88 2.95 11.21
N THR A 336 12.05 3.37 10.77
CA THR A 336 12.32 3.92 9.44
C THR A 336 13.61 3.29 8.92
N SER A 337 13.94 3.52 7.65
CA SER A 337 15.20 3.04 7.06
C SER A 337 16.48 3.56 7.72
N LYS A 338 16.35 4.54 8.64
CA LYS A 338 17.46 5.04 9.47
C LYS A 338 17.81 4.11 10.63
N MET A 339 16.96 3.13 10.97
CA MET A 339 17.24 2.12 11.99
C MET A 339 18.57 1.38 11.74
N ARG A 340 19.00 1.27 10.48
CA ARG A 340 20.30 0.71 10.09
C ARG A 340 21.51 1.29 10.84
N GLY A 341 21.39 2.55 11.29
CA GLY A 341 22.44 3.29 11.99
C GLY A 341 22.23 3.40 13.49
N TRP A 342 21.20 2.76 14.04
CA TRP A 342 20.96 2.77 15.48
C TRP A 342 21.94 1.83 16.20
N TYR A 343 22.17 2.11 17.49
CA TYR A 343 23.00 1.29 18.38
C TYR A 343 22.64 1.55 19.86
N PRO A 344 22.75 0.56 20.76
CA PRO A 344 22.77 0.78 22.21
C PRO A 344 23.83 1.81 22.61
N ALA A 345 23.46 2.81 23.40
CA ALA A 345 24.34 3.95 23.72
C ALA A 345 25.61 3.52 24.49
N ASP A 346 25.52 2.43 25.25
CA ASP A 346 26.62 1.78 25.96
C ASP A 346 27.49 0.87 25.07
N ASP A 347 26.99 0.46 23.90
CA ASP A 347 27.76 -0.25 22.87
C ASP A 347 27.58 0.36 21.47
N PRO A 348 28.37 1.40 21.13
CA PRO A 348 28.36 2.01 19.80
C PRO A 348 28.87 1.11 18.66
N THR A 349 29.47 -0.04 18.99
CA THR A 349 29.95 -0.99 17.99
C THR A 349 28.85 -1.95 17.55
N HIS A 350 27.86 -2.20 18.41
CA HIS A 350 26.68 -2.96 18.07
C HIS A 350 25.93 -2.35 16.89
N ARG A 351 25.41 -3.21 16.04
CA ARG A 351 24.55 -2.83 14.92
C ARG A 351 23.27 -3.60 15.08
N PHE A 352 22.13 -2.90 15.02
CA PHE A 352 20.86 -3.60 14.94
C PHE A 352 20.90 -4.56 13.74
N PRO A 353 20.59 -5.85 13.94
CA PRO A 353 20.39 -6.81 12.87
C PRO A 353 18.93 -6.73 12.37
N VAL A 354 18.73 -7.06 11.09
CA VAL A 354 17.40 -7.00 10.45
C VAL A 354 16.34 -7.83 11.22
N PRO A 355 16.64 -9.03 11.73
CA PRO A 355 15.70 -9.79 12.56
C PRO A 355 15.17 -9.06 13.80
N GLN A 356 15.99 -8.25 14.48
CA GLN A 356 15.50 -7.42 15.59
C GLN A 356 14.57 -6.31 15.07
N GLY A 357 14.91 -5.71 13.93
CA GLY A 357 14.02 -4.77 13.24
C GLY A 357 12.69 -5.39 12.84
N ALA A 358 12.69 -6.64 12.37
CA ALA A 358 11.48 -7.39 12.03
C ALA A 358 10.54 -7.52 13.23
N LEU A 359 11.06 -7.93 14.39
CA LEU A 359 10.26 -8.04 15.63
C LEU A 359 9.62 -6.69 16.02
N LEU A 360 10.35 -5.58 15.87
CA LEU A 360 9.83 -4.25 16.22
C LEU A 360 8.70 -3.79 15.29
N VAL A 361 8.66 -4.24 14.04
CA VAL A 361 7.59 -3.89 13.07
C VAL A 361 6.50 -4.95 12.96
N GLY A 362 6.54 -5.97 13.82
CA GLY A 362 5.50 -6.99 13.90
C GLY A 362 5.68 -8.12 12.90
N MET A 363 6.91 -8.40 12.47
CA MET A 363 7.25 -9.46 11.51
C MET A 363 8.17 -10.50 12.16
N PRO A 364 8.07 -11.80 11.81
CA PRO A 364 8.91 -12.84 12.40
C PRO A 364 10.40 -12.56 12.22
N ALA A 365 11.22 -12.95 13.21
CA ALA A 365 12.68 -12.84 13.13
C ALA A 365 13.28 -13.58 11.91
N THR A 366 12.59 -14.63 11.44
CA THR A 366 12.94 -15.47 10.31
C THR A 366 12.31 -15.03 8.98
N TYR A 367 11.61 -13.89 8.96
CA TYR A 367 11.00 -13.40 7.73
C TYR A 367 12.06 -13.24 6.62
N PRO A 368 11.81 -13.70 5.39
CA PRO A 368 12.85 -13.91 4.39
C PRO A 368 13.23 -12.62 3.64
N TRP A 369 13.74 -11.63 4.38
CA TRP A 369 14.17 -10.35 3.82
C TRP A 369 15.24 -10.52 2.74
N THR A 370 14.97 -10.00 1.55
CA THR A 370 15.89 -10.00 0.41
C THR A 370 16.47 -8.61 0.14
N GLY A 371 17.46 -8.54 -0.75
CA GLY A 371 18.12 -7.29 -1.13
C GLY A 371 19.35 -6.93 -0.30
N SER A 372 19.76 -5.67 -0.39
CA SER A 372 20.86 -5.12 0.42
C SER A 372 20.43 -4.85 1.86
N ARG A 373 21.38 -4.69 2.80
CA ARG A 373 21.07 -4.27 4.18
C ARG A 373 20.25 -2.97 4.20
N SER A 374 20.60 -2.00 3.36
CA SER A 374 19.85 -0.74 3.24
C SER A 374 18.42 -0.96 2.74
N SER A 375 18.24 -1.86 1.78
CA SER A 375 16.93 -2.23 1.24
C SER A 375 16.05 -2.91 2.29
N ALA A 376 16.58 -3.90 3.01
CA ALA A 376 15.85 -4.57 4.09
C ALA A 376 15.36 -3.57 5.15
N TYR A 377 16.19 -2.61 5.55
CA TYR A 377 15.76 -1.54 6.47
C TYR A 377 14.71 -0.58 5.90
N GLN A 378 14.73 -0.35 4.59
CA GLN A 378 13.68 0.42 3.91
C GLN A 378 12.35 -0.36 3.94
N GLN A 379 12.38 -1.65 3.59
CA GLN A 379 11.21 -2.52 3.65
C GLN A 379 10.59 -2.59 5.06
N LEU A 380 11.42 -2.69 6.11
CA LEU A 380 10.95 -2.59 7.51
C LEU A 380 10.21 -1.26 7.80
N GLY A 381 10.73 -0.15 7.27
CA GLY A 381 10.16 1.18 7.50
C GLY A 381 8.89 1.49 6.71
N ASP A 382 8.69 0.81 5.59
CA ASP A 382 7.55 1.04 4.68
C ASP A 382 6.36 0.12 4.98
N LEU A 383 6.56 -0.98 5.70
CA LEU A 383 5.54 -1.98 6.01
C LEU A 383 4.32 -1.40 6.79
N VAL A 384 3.12 -1.86 6.45
CA VAL A 384 1.95 -1.84 7.34
C VAL A 384 2.11 -2.95 8.38
N THR A 385 2.00 -2.60 9.66
CA THR A 385 2.28 -3.53 10.76
C THR A 385 1.17 -4.58 10.89
N PRO A 386 1.48 -5.89 10.94
CA PRO A 386 0.46 -6.94 10.87
C PRO A 386 -0.67 -6.88 11.91
N PRO A 387 -0.42 -6.53 13.20
CA PRO A 387 -1.49 -6.38 14.19
C PRO A 387 -2.55 -5.36 13.78
N VAL A 388 -2.12 -4.19 13.28
CA VAL A 388 -3.03 -3.11 12.86
C VAL A 388 -3.73 -3.47 11.56
N GLY A 389 -3.00 -4.06 10.60
CA GLY A 389 -3.61 -4.48 9.36
C GLY A 389 -4.68 -5.56 9.57
N ALA A 390 -4.49 -6.47 10.54
CA ALA A 390 -5.49 -7.49 10.87
C ALA A 390 -6.72 -6.86 11.52
N ALA A 391 -6.54 -5.85 12.38
CA ALA A 391 -7.64 -5.11 12.98
C ALA A 391 -8.46 -4.31 11.96
N VAL A 392 -7.81 -3.75 10.95
CA VAL A 392 -8.50 -3.03 9.86
C VAL A 392 -9.22 -3.99 8.92
N LEU A 393 -8.57 -5.08 8.51
CA LEU A 393 -9.14 -6.02 7.54
C LEU A 393 -10.19 -6.94 8.16
N GLY A 394 -10.06 -7.32 9.42
CA GLY A 394 -10.94 -8.27 10.12
C GLY A 394 -12.43 -7.94 9.93
N PRO A 395 -12.90 -6.75 10.33
CA PRO A 395 -14.30 -6.35 10.13
C PRO A 395 -14.73 -6.30 8.67
N LEU A 396 -13.84 -5.91 7.75
CA LEU A 396 -14.15 -5.83 6.31
C LEU A 396 -14.38 -7.21 5.68
N VAL A 397 -13.65 -8.23 6.14
CA VAL A 397 -13.79 -9.62 5.67
C VAL A 397 -14.66 -10.50 6.59
N GLY A 398 -15.31 -9.90 7.60
CA GLY A 398 -16.17 -10.62 8.54
C GLY A 398 -15.42 -11.65 9.41
N ARG A 399 -14.20 -11.32 9.86
CA ARG A 399 -13.34 -12.17 10.70
C ARG A 399 -12.96 -11.50 12.01
N GLN A 400 -12.88 -12.30 13.07
CA GLN A 400 -12.35 -11.87 14.36
C GLN A 400 -10.82 -11.77 14.28
N TRP A 401 -10.26 -10.72 14.86
CA TRP A 401 -8.82 -10.43 14.77
C TRP A 401 -8.14 -10.39 16.15
N GLU A 402 -8.83 -9.94 17.20
CA GLU A 402 -8.21 -9.56 18.48
C GLU A 402 -7.45 -10.72 19.13
N ALA A 403 -8.11 -11.88 19.29
CA ALA A 403 -7.47 -13.07 19.86
C ALA A 403 -6.28 -13.57 19.00
N ALA A 404 -6.45 -13.59 17.68
CA ALA A 404 -5.39 -14.05 16.77
C ALA A 404 -4.17 -13.12 16.78
N VAL A 405 -4.37 -11.80 16.91
CA VAL A 405 -3.30 -10.83 17.08
C VAL A 405 -2.59 -11.01 18.43
N ALA A 406 -3.34 -11.25 19.51
CA ALA A 406 -2.75 -11.50 20.83
C ALA A 406 -1.87 -12.76 20.83
N ASP A 407 -2.36 -13.87 20.27
CA ASP A 407 -1.61 -15.13 20.15
C ASP A 407 -0.36 -14.94 19.27
N TYR A 408 -0.52 -14.26 18.12
CA TYR A 408 0.59 -13.95 17.23
C TYR A 408 1.69 -13.14 17.92
N LEU A 409 1.33 -12.11 18.70
CA LEU A 409 2.31 -11.28 19.40
C LEU A 409 2.98 -12.01 20.57
N ALA A 410 2.27 -12.92 21.24
CA ALA A 410 2.85 -13.78 22.27
C ALA A 410 3.96 -14.67 21.70
N ASP A 411 3.73 -15.26 20.52
CA ASP A 411 4.73 -16.06 19.80
C ASP A 411 5.86 -15.20 19.22
N LEU A 412 5.52 -14.06 18.61
CA LEU A 412 6.47 -13.13 18.02
C LEU A 412 7.48 -12.64 19.05
N TYR A 413 7.01 -12.32 20.26
CA TYR A 413 7.84 -11.88 21.37
C TYR A 413 8.23 -13.02 22.33
N GLY A 414 8.02 -14.28 21.93
CA GLY A 414 8.39 -15.45 22.71
C GLY A 414 9.91 -15.64 22.84
N PRO A 415 10.39 -16.46 23.80
CA PRO A 415 11.82 -16.73 23.98
C PRO A 415 12.51 -17.29 22.74
N HIS A 416 11.81 -18.13 21.97
CA HIS A 416 12.35 -18.72 20.73
C HIS A 416 12.63 -17.66 19.66
N SER A 417 11.65 -16.79 19.38
CA SER A 417 11.78 -15.68 18.43
C SER A 417 12.90 -14.70 18.82
N ARG A 418 13.04 -14.41 20.12
CA ARG A 418 14.13 -13.59 20.66
C ARG A 418 15.50 -14.24 20.45
N ALA A 419 15.62 -15.55 20.72
CA ALA A 419 16.86 -16.29 20.51
C ALA A 419 17.27 -16.30 19.02
N LEU A 420 16.31 -16.50 18.11
CA LEU A 420 16.57 -16.41 16.67
C LEU A 420 17.08 -15.01 16.29
N ALA A 421 16.40 -13.95 16.74
CA ALA A 421 16.80 -12.58 16.43
C ALA A 421 18.19 -12.20 16.98
N ALA A 422 18.60 -12.78 18.12
CA ALA A 422 19.93 -12.59 18.70
C ALA A 422 21.02 -13.38 17.96
N THR A 423 20.73 -14.61 17.52
CA THR A 423 21.72 -15.52 16.91
C THR A 423 22.06 -15.14 15.46
N THR A 424 21.09 -14.61 14.71
CA THR A 424 21.28 -14.12 13.33
C THR A 424 22.03 -12.78 13.26
N ALA A 425 22.61 -12.30 14.37
CA ALA A 425 23.47 -11.13 14.42
C ALA A 425 24.83 -11.32 13.71
N GLN A 426 25.17 -12.55 13.28
CA GLN A 426 26.34 -12.79 12.42
C GLN A 426 26.05 -12.37 10.97
N PRO A 427 26.89 -11.52 10.36
CA PRO A 427 26.68 -11.12 8.98
C PRO A 427 26.90 -12.32 8.06
N ALA A 428 25.84 -12.75 7.36
CA ALA A 428 26.01 -13.60 6.19
C ALA A 428 26.96 -12.89 5.21
N ALA A 429 27.97 -13.60 4.72
CA ALA A 429 28.94 -13.05 3.77
C ALA A 429 28.20 -12.37 2.59
N PRO A 430 28.61 -11.17 2.17
CA PRO A 430 27.98 -10.49 1.06
C PRO A 430 28.19 -11.31 -0.21
N VAL A 431 27.13 -11.98 -0.67
CA VAL A 431 27.13 -12.55 -2.02
C VAL A 431 27.01 -11.36 -2.99
N PRO A 432 27.88 -11.24 -4.01
CA PRO A 432 27.89 -10.11 -4.93
C PRO A 432 26.53 -9.86 -5.57
N VAL A 433 26.10 -8.59 -5.62
CA VAL A 433 24.80 -8.15 -6.16
C VAL A 433 24.54 -8.68 -7.57
N GLN A 434 25.57 -8.74 -8.42
CA GLN A 434 25.48 -9.28 -9.78
C GLN A 434 25.20 -10.79 -9.82
N ARG A 435 25.78 -11.59 -8.90
CA ARG A 435 25.52 -13.03 -8.81
C ARG A 435 24.14 -13.33 -8.22
N ARG A 436 23.64 -12.50 -7.30
CA ARG A 436 22.26 -12.58 -6.79
C ARG A 436 21.22 -12.22 -7.84
N ARG A 437 21.44 -11.16 -8.62
CA ARG A 437 20.54 -10.74 -9.70
C ARG A 437 20.49 -11.76 -10.82
N ALA A 438 21.63 -12.35 -11.20
CA ALA A 438 21.67 -13.43 -12.19
C ALA A 438 21.02 -14.73 -11.68
N ALA A 439 21.21 -15.10 -10.40
CA ALA A 439 20.55 -16.27 -9.82
C ALA A 439 19.04 -16.04 -9.60
N ALA A 440 18.62 -14.86 -9.15
CA ALA A 440 17.21 -14.50 -9.03
C ALA A 440 16.55 -14.49 -10.41
N ALA A 441 17.10 -13.75 -11.39
CA ALA A 441 16.61 -13.77 -12.78
C ALA A 441 16.59 -15.18 -13.40
N ALA A 442 17.58 -16.02 -13.11
CA ALA A 442 17.59 -17.42 -13.56
C ALA A 442 16.57 -18.32 -12.83
N THR A 443 16.09 -17.93 -11.64
CA THR A 443 15.03 -18.65 -10.89
C THR A 443 13.63 -18.05 -11.13
N SER A 444 13.54 -16.82 -11.68
CA SER A 444 12.30 -16.05 -11.81
C SER A 444 11.87 -15.71 -13.24
N ALA A 445 12.68 -15.98 -14.27
CA ALA A 445 12.32 -15.76 -15.69
C ALA A 445 11.23 -16.71 -16.24
N ALA A 446 10.51 -17.43 -15.38
CA ALA A 446 9.37 -18.26 -15.74
C ALA A 446 8.44 -18.54 -14.54
N SER A 447 8.52 -17.76 -13.45
CA SER A 447 7.70 -18.03 -12.27
C SER A 447 6.35 -17.34 -12.40
N PRO A 448 5.21 -18.07 -12.37
CA PRO A 448 3.87 -17.46 -12.36
C PRO A 448 3.62 -16.60 -11.11
N MET A 449 4.53 -16.65 -10.12
CA MET A 449 4.51 -15.83 -8.91
C MET A 449 5.14 -14.43 -9.09
N LEU A 450 5.87 -14.20 -10.20
CA LEU A 450 6.59 -12.95 -10.53
C LEU A 450 6.42 -12.51 -12.01
N PRO A 451 5.19 -12.39 -12.53
CA PRO A 451 4.98 -11.82 -13.86
C PRO A 451 5.48 -10.36 -13.93
N GLY A 452 6.02 -9.97 -15.09
CA GLY A 452 6.55 -8.63 -15.35
C GLY A 452 8.07 -8.45 -15.18
N LEU A 453 8.80 -9.46 -14.66
CA LEU A 453 10.26 -9.36 -14.52
C LEU A 453 10.99 -9.25 -15.87
N ASP A 454 10.45 -9.85 -16.93
CA ASP A 454 11.05 -9.81 -18.26
C ASP A 454 11.02 -8.39 -18.88
N ALA A 455 10.07 -7.55 -18.44
CA ALA A 455 10.01 -6.13 -18.76
C ALA A 455 10.83 -5.24 -17.80
N TRP A 456 11.30 -5.80 -16.67
CA TRP A 456 12.11 -5.10 -15.69
C TRP A 456 13.58 -5.07 -16.13
N CYS A 457 14.03 -3.92 -16.65
CA CYS A 457 15.43 -3.73 -17.00
C CYS A 457 16.23 -3.25 -15.77
N PRO A 458 17.40 -3.85 -15.44
CA PRO A 458 18.26 -3.36 -14.35
C PRO A 458 18.77 -1.92 -14.56
N ALA A 459 18.71 -1.43 -15.80
CA ALA A 459 19.03 -0.05 -16.18
C ALA A 459 17.80 0.88 -16.16
N ALA A 460 16.59 0.31 -16.05
CA ALA A 460 15.34 1.01 -15.86
C ALA A 460 14.78 0.69 -14.46
N SER A 461 15.49 1.12 -13.41
CA SER A 461 14.71 1.70 -12.31
C SER A 461 13.84 2.77 -12.98
N PRO A 462 12.52 2.83 -12.77
CA PRO A 462 11.81 4.06 -13.06
C PRO A 462 12.53 5.12 -12.24
N MET A 463 13.33 5.93 -12.92
CA MET A 463 13.94 7.11 -12.34
C MET A 463 12.77 8.04 -12.05
N LEU A 464 12.11 7.84 -10.91
CA LEU A 464 11.38 8.91 -10.27
C LEU A 464 12.47 9.92 -9.87
N PRO A 465 12.46 11.14 -10.44
CA PRO A 465 13.41 12.16 -10.04
C PRO A 465 13.34 12.33 -8.51
N GLY A 466 14.46 12.07 -7.81
CA GLY A 466 14.55 12.27 -6.36
C GLY A 466 14.87 11.05 -5.48
N LEU A 467 15.03 9.84 -6.03
CA LEU A 467 15.57 8.69 -5.26
C LEU A 467 17.09 8.51 -5.40
N ASP A 468 17.72 9.04 -6.46
CA ASP A 468 19.16 8.84 -6.74
C ASP A 468 20.08 9.93 -6.17
N HIS A 469 19.55 10.96 -5.52
CA HIS A 469 20.35 12.09 -5.02
C HIS A 469 20.51 12.05 -3.50
N TRP A 470 21.17 11.00 -3.01
CA TRP A 470 21.92 11.09 -1.76
C TRP A 470 23.36 10.62 -1.99
N ALA A 471 24.09 11.37 -2.81
CA ALA A 471 25.50 11.58 -2.53
C ALA A 471 25.59 12.75 -1.52
N PRO A 472 26.33 12.63 -0.41
CA PRO A 472 26.57 13.78 0.44
C PRO A 472 27.34 14.83 -0.37
N VAL A 473 26.67 15.93 -0.74
CA VAL A 473 27.36 17.12 -1.22
C VAL A 473 28.27 17.56 -0.07
N LYS A 474 29.59 17.41 -0.25
CA LYS A 474 30.56 18.14 0.58
C LYS A 474 30.19 19.62 0.42
N ALA A 475 29.76 20.25 1.50
CA ALA A 475 29.58 21.69 1.51
C ALA A 475 30.88 22.33 0.96
N PRO A 476 30.80 23.22 -0.03
CA PRO A 476 31.97 23.99 -0.42
C PRO A 476 32.49 24.72 0.82
N ALA A 477 33.81 24.77 0.98
CA ALA A 477 34.45 25.51 2.05
C ALA A 477 34.07 26.99 1.93
N GLY A 478 33.01 27.39 2.64
CA GLY A 478 32.57 28.77 2.71
C GLY A 478 33.64 29.59 3.41
N GLN A 479 34.27 30.49 2.65
CA GLN A 479 35.04 31.59 3.22
C GLN A 479 34.14 32.33 4.22
N ARG A 480 34.63 32.45 5.46
CA ARG A 480 33.98 33.26 6.50
C ARG A 480 33.83 34.70 5.99
N PRO A 481 32.63 35.29 6.00
CA PRO A 481 32.51 36.73 5.79
C PRO A 481 33.17 37.44 6.98
N ALA A 482 34.08 38.36 6.66
CA ALA A 482 34.76 39.19 7.62
C ALA A 482 33.75 40.05 8.39
N HIS A 483 33.90 40.06 9.72
CA HIS A 483 33.32 41.08 10.59
C HIS A 483 33.56 42.48 9.98
N ARG A 484 32.49 43.21 9.70
CA ARG A 484 32.54 44.67 9.69
C ARG A 484 31.73 45.18 10.87
N SER A 485 32.46 45.81 11.77
CA SER A 485 31.96 46.65 12.84
C SER A 485 31.26 47.88 12.26
N ARG A 486 30.01 48.08 12.65
CA ARG A 486 29.50 49.25 13.37
C ARG A 486 28.03 49.07 13.67
#